data_AF-X0VT85-F1
#
_entry.id   AF-X0VT85-F1
#
_cell.length_a   1.000
_cell.length_b   1.000
_cell.length_c   1.000
_cell.angle_alpha   90.00
_cell.angle_beta   90.00
_cell.angle_gamma   90.00
#
_symmetry.space_group_name_H-M   'P 1'
#
loop_
_entity.id
_entity.type
_entity.pdbx_description
1 polymer ?
#
loop_
_entity_poly.entity_id
_entity_poly.type
_entity_poly.pdbx_seq_one_letter_code
_entity_poly.pdbx_strand_id
1 'polypeptide(L)'
;TGILVPCSDYHIFKKLNLTRKKAIELYISVVKLALENGIIPRCHFEDITRADFYGFVVPFANELMKLSKQVKTPIKIRACDTLGLGVSYPGAALPRCVRGIIYGLRHYAEVPSKWIEWHGHNDFYKVVTNSTTAWLYGASSVNTSLLGIGERTGNCPMEAMVIEYAQLRGTTKNMKLEVITDIANYFEKELKYRIPSRTPFVGRNFNRTRAGIHADGILKDEEIYNIFDTERILNRPVVVAVGSHSGLAGIAVWI
;
A
#
# COMPACT_ATOMS: atom_id res chain seq x y z
N THR A 1 -6.90 -5.23 -17.10
CA THR A 1 -7.01 -3.76 -17.17
C THR A 1 -8.04 -3.26 -16.16
N GLY A 2 -7.91 -2.05 -15.63
CA GLY A 2 -8.87 -1.49 -14.66
C GLY A 2 -9.81 -0.48 -15.30
N ILE A 3 -11.02 -0.34 -14.77
CA ILE A 3 -12.01 0.66 -15.18
C ILE A 3 -12.11 1.69 -14.07
N LEU A 4 -11.76 2.94 -14.37
CA LEU A 4 -11.85 4.04 -13.40
C LEU A 4 -13.32 4.46 -13.24
N VAL A 5 -13.84 4.36 -12.02
CA VAL A 5 -15.25 4.66 -11.69
C VAL A 5 -15.29 5.63 -10.49
N PRO A 6 -15.17 6.95 -10.74
CA PRO A 6 -15.09 7.95 -9.68
C PRO A 6 -16.33 7.96 -8.78
N CYS A 7 -16.09 7.90 -7.46
CA CYS A 7 -17.15 7.72 -6.46
C CYS A 7 -17.47 8.98 -5.65
N SER A 8 -16.57 9.95 -5.57
CA SER A 8 -16.84 11.17 -4.79
C SER A 8 -17.69 12.17 -5.56
N ASP A 9 -18.48 12.94 -4.80
CA ASP A 9 -19.32 14.00 -5.34
C ASP A 9 -18.52 15.08 -6.08
N TYR A 10 -17.26 15.30 -5.66
CA TYR A 10 -16.34 16.18 -6.39
C TYR A 10 -16.12 15.66 -7.83
N HIS A 11 -15.88 14.37 -8.00
CA HIS A 11 -15.66 13.81 -9.33
C HIS A 11 -16.96 13.69 -10.11
N ILE A 12 -18.03 13.18 -9.49
CA ILE A 12 -19.31 12.96 -10.16
C ILE A 12 -19.92 14.28 -10.64
N PHE A 13 -20.06 15.26 -9.74
CA PHE A 13 -20.75 16.50 -10.07
C PHE A 13 -19.82 17.53 -10.72
N LYS A 14 -18.57 17.68 -10.26
CA LYS A 14 -17.71 18.77 -10.75
C LYS A 14 -16.80 18.36 -11.92
N LYS A 15 -16.31 17.12 -11.95
CA LYS A 15 -15.42 16.63 -13.02
C LYS A 15 -16.21 16.04 -14.19
N LEU A 16 -17.19 15.19 -13.92
CA LEU A 16 -17.97 14.49 -14.95
C LEU A 16 -19.26 15.21 -15.35
N ASN A 17 -19.71 16.18 -14.54
CA ASN A 17 -20.98 16.88 -14.73
C ASN A 17 -22.19 15.91 -14.84
N LEU A 18 -22.18 14.86 -14.01
CA LEU A 18 -23.23 13.84 -13.96
C LEU A 18 -23.97 13.89 -12.62
N THR A 19 -25.19 13.34 -12.61
CA THR A 19 -25.82 12.95 -11.35
C THR A 19 -25.29 11.59 -10.90
N ARG A 20 -25.39 11.27 -9.60
CA ARG A 20 -25.03 9.95 -9.07
C ARG A 20 -25.70 8.80 -9.84
N LYS A 21 -26.98 8.93 -10.18
CA LYS A 21 -27.71 7.94 -10.97
C LYS A 21 -27.10 7.77 -12.36
N LYS A 22 -26.88 8.86 -13.10
CA LYS A 22 -26.27 8.84 -14.44
C LYS A 22 -24.85 8.27 -14.40
N ALA A 23 -24.09 8.55 -13.34
CA ALA A 23 -22.76 7.99 -13.15
C ALA A 23 -22.81 6.46 -12.98
N ILE A 24 -23.70 5.93 -12.14
CA ILE A 24 -23.89 4.48 -11.99
C ILE A 24 -24.29 3.84 -13.32
N GLU A 25 -25.27 4.41 -14.04
CA GLU A 25 -25.72 3.90 -15.34
C GLU A 25 -24.56 3.82 -16.34
N LEU A 26 -23.76 4.88 -16.44
CA LEU A 26 -22.57 4.92 -17.29
C LEU A 26 -21.52 3.88 -16.86
N TYR A 27 -21.21 3.79 -15.57
CA TYR A 27 -20.19 2.85 -15.09
C TYR A 27 -20.62 1.40 -15.32
N ILE A 28 -21.91 1.09 -15.09
CA ILE A 28 -22.47 -0.25 -15.35
C ILE A 28 -22.45 -0.59 -16.83
N SER A 29 -22.73 0.34 -17.74
CA SER A 29 -22.67 0.06 -19.19
C SER A 29 -21.25 -0.30 -19.65
N VAL A 30 -20.23 0.40 -19.15
CA VAL A 30 -18.83 0.09 -19.45
C VAL A 30 -18.41 -1.28 -18.88
N VAL A 31 -18.87 -1.60 -17.66
CA VAL A 31 -18.60 -2.91 -17.03
C VAL A 31 -19.28 -4.05 -17.80
N LYS A 32 -20.51 -3.85 -18.27
CA LYS A 32 -21.22 -4.82 -19.13
C LYS A 32 -20.46 -5.08 -20.43
N LEU A 33 -20.03 -4.01 -21.11
CA LEU A 33 -19.24 -4.14 -22.33
C LEU A 33 -17.95 -4.95 -22.09
N ALA A 34 -17.26 -4.73 -20.97
CA ALA A 34 -16.08 -5.52 -20.62
C ALA A 34 -16.42 -7.01 -20.44
N LEU A 35 -17.52 -7.32 -19.73
CA LEU A 35 -17.99 -8.69 -19.52
C LEU A 35 -18.39 -9.40 -20.82
N GLU A 36 -19.09 -8.68 -21.71
CA GLU A 36 -19.49 -9.18 -23.04
C GLU A 36 -18.29 -9.56 -23.91
N ASN A 37 -17.13 -8.91 -23.68
CA ASN A 37 -15.86 -9.23 -24.35
C ASN A 37 -15.00 -10.24 -23.56
N GLY A 38 -15.56 -10.92 -22.55
CA GLY A 38 -14.85 -11.93 -21.76
C GLY A 38 -13.78 -11.36 -20.82
N ILE A 39 -13.80 -10.05 -20.54
CA ILE A 39 -12.82 -9.38 -19.67
C ILE A 39 -13.36 -9.36 -18.24
N ILE A 40 -12.60 -9.91 -17.29
CA ILE A 40 -12.88 -9.80 -15.85
C ILE A 40 -12.66 -8.35 -15.41
N PRO A 41 -13.72 -7.59 -15.05
CA PRO A 41 -13.57 -6.18 -14.72
C PRO A 41 -12.93 -5.98 -13.35
N ARG A 42 -12.08 -4.95 -13.27
CA ARG A 42 -11.58 -4.41 -12.00
C ARG A 42 -11.99 -2.95 -11.92
N CYS A 43 -13.02 -2.66 -11.13
CA CYS A 43 -13.57 -1.33 -10.93
C CYS A 43 -12.76 -0.58 -9.88
N HIS A 44 -12.14 0.53 -10.29
CA HIS A 44 -11.38 1.41 -9.40
C HIS A 44 -12.32 2.48 -8.86
N PHE A 45 -12.72 2.31 -7.60
CA PHE A 45 -13.59 3.24 -6.89
C PHE A 45 -12.73 4.45 -6.50
N GLU A 46 -12.49 5.33 -7.49
CA GLU A 46 -11.65 6.52 -7.36
C GLU A 46 -12.24 7.45 -6.29
N ASP A 47 -11.35 7.91 -5.42
CA ASP A 47 -11.64 8.89 -4.37
C ASP A 47 -12.72 8.42 -3.37
N ILE A 48 -12.75 7.11 -3.08
CA ILE A 48 -13.70 6.50 -2.15
C ILE A 48 -13.63 7.11 -0.76
N THR A 49 -12.46 7.62 -0.34
CA THR A 49 -12.28 8.25 0.97
C THR A 49 -12.90 9.64 1.08
N ARG A 50 -13.54 10.15 0.03
CA ARG A 50 -14.38 11.36 0.02
C ARG A 50 -15.80 11.09 -0.49
N ALA A 51 -16.15 9.84 -0.78
CA ALA A 51 -17.43 9.49 -1.37
C ALA A 51 -18.52 9.34 -0.31
N ASP A 52 -19.78 9.59 -0.71
CA ASP A 52 -20.91 9.21 0.11
C ASP A 52 -21.03 7.68 0.15
N PHE A 53 -20.62 7.11 1.27
CA PHE A 53 -20.45 5.67 1.38
C PHE A 53 -21.79 4.92 1.29
N TYR A 54 -22.81 5.40 2.01
CA TYR A 54 -24.12 4.75 2.03
C TYR A 54 -25.01 5.20 0.87
N GLY A 55 -24.91 6.47 0.45
CA GLY A 55 -25.72 7.04 -0.62
C GLY A 55 -25.20 6.79 -2.04
N PHE A 56 -23.95 6.32 -2.21
CA PHE A 56 -23.38 6.02 -3.53
C PHE A 56 -22.57 4.72 -3.57
N VAL A 57 -21.56 4.58 -2.71
CA VAL A 57 -20.59 3.47 -2.79
C VAL A 57 -21.27 2.10 -2.61
N VAL A 58 -22.06 1.94 -1.55
CA VAL A 58 -22.78 0.67 -1.27
C VAL A 58 -23.81 0.35 -2.37
N PRO A 59 -24.71 1.27 -2.78
CA PRO A 59 -25.62 1.03 -3.90
C PRO A 59 -24.90 0.61 -5.19
N PHE A 60 -23.81 1.30 -5.54
CA PHE A 60 -23.05 0.99 -6.75
C PHE A 60 -22.36 -0.38 -6.67
N ALA A 61 -21.71 -0.69 -5.54
CA ALA A 61 -21.11 -2.01 -5.31
C ALA A 61 -22.16 -3.14 -5.36
N ASN A 62 -23.37 -2.90 -4.83
CA ASN A 62 -24.48 -3.84 -4.90
C ASN A 62 -24.92 -4.12 -6.36
N GLU A 63 -25.02 -3.10 -7.20
CA GLU A 63 -25.32 -3.29 -8.63
C GLU A 63 -24.23 -4.10 -9.34
N LEU A 64 -22.95 -3.86 -9.03
CA LEU A 64 -21.86 -4.70 -9.54
C LEU A 64 -21.97 -6.15 -9.06
N MET A 65 -22.30 -6.38 -7.79
CA MET A 65 -22.44 -7.76 -7.27
C MET A 65 -23.66 -8.47 -7.87
N LYS A 66 -24.78 -7.78 -8.10
CA LYS A 66 -25.93 -8.33 -8.85
C LYS A 66 -25.52 -8.75 -10.26
N LEU A 67 -24.83 -7.86 -10.98
CA LEU A 67 -24.35 -8.14 -12.33
C LEU A 67 -23.40 -9.35 -12.34
N SER A 68 -22.42 -9.37 -11.45
CA SER A 68 -21.47 -10.48 -11.25
C SER A 68 -22.19 -11.82 -11.04
N LYS A 69 -23.22 -11.85 -10.18
CA LYS A 69 -24.05 -13.06 -9.92
C LYS A 69 -24.80 -13.50 -11.17
N GLN A 70 -25.39 -12.57 -11.94
CA GLN A 70 -26.14 -12.87 -13.16
C GLN A 70 -25.27 -13.50 -14.25
N VAL A 71 -24.09 -12.94 -14.50
CA VAL A 71 -23.17 -13.41 -15.56
C VAL A 71 -22.17 -14.46 -15.06
N LYS A 72 -22.24 -14.84 -13.78
CA LYS A 72 -21.34 -15.80 -13.11
C LYS A 72 -19.85 -15.48 -13.30
N THR A 73 -19.50 -14.22 -13.43
CA THR A 73 -18.13 -13.75 -13.67
C THR A 73 -17.72 -12.76 -12.58
N PRO A 74 -16.54 -12.92 -11.95
CA PRO A 74 -16.08 -11.99 -10.92
C PRO A 74 -16.00 -10.55 -11.40
N ILE A 75 -16.38 -9.62 -10.54
CA ILE A 75 -16.10 -8.19 -10.70
C ILE A 75 -15.30 -7.77 -9.48
N LYS A 76 -14.06 -7.35 -9.70
CA LYS A 76 -13.16 -6.92 -8.62
C LYS A 76 -13.40 -5.45 -8.30
N ILE A 77 -13.34 -5.09 -7.03
CA ILE A 77 -13.44 -3.71 -6.55
C ILE A 77 -12.11 -3.32 -5.93
N ARG A 78 -11.53 -2.24 -6.45
CA ARG A 78 -10.38 -1.58 -5.87
C ARG A 78 -10.83 -0.30 -5.19
N ALA A 79 -10.76 -0.26 -3.87
CA ALA A 79 -11.02 0.94 -3.09
C ALA A 79 -9.79 1.87 -3.16
N CYS A 80 -9.96 3.05 -3.76
CA CYS A 80 -8.85 3.98 -4.00
C CYS A 80 -8.89 5.18 -3.05
N ASP A 81 -7.94 5.24 -2.11
CA ASP A 81 -7.63 6.44 -1.34
C ASP A 81 -6.73 7.37 -2.15
N THR A 82 -7.33 7.99 -3.17
CA THR A 82 -6.65 8.77 -4.22
C THR A 82 -5.76 9.89 -3.66
N LEU A 83 -6.14 10.48 -2.52
CA LEU A 83 -5.41 11.60 -1.91
C LEU A 83 -4.77 11.25 -0.56
N GLY A 84 -4.70 9.96 -0.20
CA GLY A 84 -4.07 9.51 1.06
C GLY A 84 -4.77 9.99 2.35
N LEU A 85 -6.07 10.27 2.28
CA LEU A 85 -6.85 10.89 3.36
C LEU A 85 -7.49 9.86 4.30
N GLY A 86 -7.42 8.57 3.95
CA GLY A 86 -7.88 7.49 4.80
C GLY A 86 -7.18 7.49 6.15
N VAL A 87 -7.88 7.03 7.18
CA VAL A 87 -7.33 6.83 8.52
C VAL A 87 -7.75 5.47 9.09
N SER A 88 -6.88 4.93 9.92
CA SER A 88 -7.04 3.61 10.57
C SER A 88 -7.42 3.70 12.05
N TYR A 89 -7.69 4.90 12.55
CA TYR A 89 -7.99 5.12 13.97
C TYR A 89 -9.35 4.55 14.38
N PRO A 90 -9.44 3.92 15.56
CA PRO A 90 -10.73 3.58 16.15
C PRO A 90 -11.63 4.80 16.30
N GLY A 91 -12.92 4.64 16.01
CA GLY A 91 -13.92 5.72 16.06
C GLY A 91 -13.93 6.67 14.86
N ALA A 92 -13.01 6.52 13.90
CA ALA A 92 -13.04 7.33 12.68
C ALA A 92 -14.35 7.12 11.90
N ALA A 93 -14.95 8.23 11.45
CA ALA A 93 -16.16 8.22 10.64
C ALA A 93 -15.87 7.89 9.17
N LEU A 94 -16.86 7.30 8.50
CA LEU A 94 -16.88 7.26 7.04
C LEU A 94 -17.02 8.68 6.48
N PRO A 95 -16.45 8.97 5.29
CA PRO A 95 -15.72 8.06 4.40
C PRO A 95 -14.21 7.97 4.66
N ARG A 96 -13.66 8.55 5.75
CA ARG A 96 -12.21 8.48 6.03
C ARG A 96 -11.78 7.16 6.65
N CYS A 97 -12.71 6.45 7.29
CA CYS A 97 -12.44 5.21 8.01
C CYS A 97 -12.12 4.04 7.07
N VAL A 98 -10.83 3.68 6.93
CA VAL A 98 -10.37 2.61 6.03
C VAL A 98 -11.00 1.26 6.40
N ARG A 99 -10.97 0.91 7.69
CA ARG A 99 -11.62 -0.30 8.20
C ARG A 99 -13.13 -0.31 7.92
N GLY A 100 -13.78 0.85 8.03
CA GLY A 100 -15.21 1.01 7.76
C GLY A 100 -15.54 0.80 6.29
N ILE A 101 -14.69 1.31 5.38
CA ILE A 101 -14.84 1.11 3.94
C ILE A 101 -14.75 -0.38 3.59
N ILE A 102 -13.68 -1.05 4.02
CA ILE A 102 -13.47 -2.47 3.69
C ILE A 102 -14.55 -3.34 4.31
N TYR A 103 -14.90 -3.09 5.58
CA TYR A 103 -15.99 -3.78 6.25
C TYR A 103 -17.31 -3.58 5.50
N GLY A 104 -17.67 -2.35 5.14
CA GLY A 104 -18.91 -2.05 4.44
C GLY A 104 -18.98 -2.69 3.05
N LEU A 105 -17.89 -2.70 2.28
CA LEU A 105 -17.83 -3.43 1.01
C LEU A 105 -18.08 -4.92 1.20
N ARG A 106 -17.51 -5.53 2.23
CA ARG A 106 -17.71 -6.97 2.52
C ARG A 106 -19.10 -7.31 3.02
N HIS A 107 -19.65 -6.50 3.92
CA HIS A 107 -20.81 -6.88 4.72
C HIS A 107 -22.11 -6.19 4.28
N TYR A 108 -22.04 -4.96 3.74
CA TYR A 108 -23.21 -4.24 3.26
C TYR A 108 -23.39 -4.35 1.75
N ALA A 109 -22.31 -4.60 1.00
CA ALA A 109 -22.36 -4.85 -0.43
C ALA A 109 -22.04 -6.30 -0.82
N GLU A 110 -21.82 -7.18 0.17
CA GLU A 110 -21.53 -8.62 -0.01
C GLU A 110 -20.35 -8.92 -0.96
N VAL A 111 -19.40 -8.00 -1.12
CA VAL A 111 -18.27 -8.20 -2.01
C VAL A 111 -17.35 -9.26 -1.40
N PRO A 112 -17.09 -10.40 -2.08
CA PRO A 112 -16.17 -11.41 -1.58
C PRO A 112 -14.79 -10.83 -1.30
N SER A 113 -14.19 -11.19 -0.17
CA SER A 113 -12.85 -10.69 0.25
C SER A 113 -11.79 -10.82 -0.85
N LYS A 114 -11.77 -11.96 -1.55
CA LYS A 114 -10.88 -12.25 -2.70
C LYS A 114 -11.03 -11.31 -3.91
N TRP A 115 -12.06 -10.48 -3.93
CA TRP A 115 -12.34 -9.51 -5.00
C TRP A 115 -12.12 -8.06 -4.57
N ILE A 116 -11.72 -7.84 -3.32
CA ILE A 116 -11.43 -6.51 -2.79
C ILE A 116 -9.92 -6.26 -2.84
N GLU A 117 -9.56 -5.14 -3.46
CA GLU A 117 -8.22 -4.57 -3.48
C GLU A 117 -8.23 -3.20 -2.79
N TRP A 118 -7.14 -2.83 -2.12
CA TRP A 118 -6.93 -1.48 -1.59
C TRP A 118 -5.80 -0.77 -2.34
N HIS A 119 -6.00 0.49 -2.67
CA HIS A 119 -4.99 1.33 -3.33
C HIS A 119 -4.94 2.68 -2.63
N GLY A 120 -3.84 3.01 -1.98
CA GLY A 120 -3.70 4.28 -1.27
C GLY A 120 -2.46 5.06 -1.71
N HIS A 121 -2.56 6.37 -1.64
CA HIS A 121 -1.44 7.30 -1.78
C HIS A 121 -0.88 7.74 -0.42
N ASN A 122 0.34 8.26 -0.43
CA ASN A 122 1.12 8.55 0.78
C ASN A 122 1.14 10.01 1.22
N ASP A 123 0.20 10.84 0.78
CA ASP A 123 0.20 12.29 1.03
C ASP A 123 0.25 12.65 2.53
N PHE A 124 -0.26 11.76 3.40
CA PHE A 124 -0.34 11.97 4.84
C PHE A 124 0.47 10.97 5.68
N TYR A 125 1.46 10.29 5.09
CA TYR A 125 2.32 9.29 5.76
C TYR A 125 1.59 8.07 6.35
N LYS A 126 0.36 7.79 5.88
CA LYS A 126 -0.49 6.71 6.41
C LYS A 126 -0.62 5.53 5.46
N VAL A 127 0.09 5.52 4.33
CA VAL A 127 -0.21 4.56 3.26
C VAL A 127 0.04 3.11 3.67
N VAL A 128 1.10 2.85 4.43
CA VAL A 128 1.44 1.49 4.91
C VAL A 128 0.42 1.05 5.95
N THR A 129 0.18 1.86 6.99
CA THR A 129 -0.78 1.53 8.05
C THR A 129 -2.22 1.38 7.55
N ASN A 130 -2.64 2.21 6.59
CA ASN A 130 -3.95 2.06 5.93
C ASN A 130 -4.02 0.79 5.08
N SER A 131 -2.95 0.45 4.35
CA SER A 131 -2.89 -0.78 3.55
C SER A 131 -2.91 -2.03 4.42
N THR A 132 -2.13 -2.05 5.51
CA THR A 132 -2.17 -3.08 6.55
C THR A 132 -3.59 -3.21 7.14
N THR A 133 -4.22 -2.09 7.48
CA THR A 133 -5.60 -2.09 8.00
C THR A 133 -6.59 -2.66 6.98
N ALA A 134 -6.43 -2.35 5.70
CA ALA A 134 -7.29 -2.91 4.67
C ALA A 134 -7.17 -4.44 4.57
N TRP A 135 -5.95 -4.99 4.68
CA TRP A 135 -5.74 -6.44 4.79
C TRP A 135 -6.46 -7.04 6.00
N LEU A 136 -6.28 -6.45 7.18
CA LEU A 136 -6.88 -6.95 8.43
C LEU A 136 -8.41 -7.01 8.38
N TYR A 137 -9.05 -6.13 7.61
CA TYR A 137 -10.52 -6.09 7.47
C TYR A 137 -11.04 -6.87 6.26
N GLY A 138 -10.15 -7.48 5.47
CA GLY A 138 -10.50 -8.47 4.45
C GLY A 138 -10.36 -8.00 3.01
N ALA A 139 -9.62 -6.93 2.73
CA ALA A 139 -9.08 -6.75 1.38
C ALA A 139 -8.07 -7.88 1.12
N SER A 140 -8.22 -8.60 0.02
CA SER A 140 -7.32 -9.71 -0.32
C SER A 140 -5.99 -9.25 -0.92
N SER A 141 -5.93 -8.01 -1.39
CA SER A 141 -4.72 -7.44 -1.95
C SER A 141 -4.64 -5.94 -1.67
N VAL A 142 -3.40 -5.45 -1.62
CA VAL A 142 -3.07 -4.02 -1.62
C VAL A 142 -2.24 -3.75 -2.85
N ASN A 143 -2.41 -2.59 -3.45
CA ASN A 143 -1.60 -2.17 -4.57
C ASN A 143 -0.43 -1.35 -4.08
N THR A 144 0.76 -1.75 -4.53
CA THR A 144 2.02 -1.15 -4.17
C THR A 144 2.79 -0.74 -5.41
N SER A 145 3.86 0.01 -5.21
CA SER A 145 4.91 0.23 -6.21
C SER A 145 6.27 0.01 -5.58
N LEU A 146 7.26 -0.30 -6.42
CA LEU A 146 8.64 -0.41 -5.96
C LEU A 146 9.09 0.95 -5.40
N LEU A 147 9.64 0.94 -4.19
CA LEU A 147 10.12 2.13 -3.50
C LEU A 147 9.02 3.16 -3.19
N GLY A 148 7.75 2.77 -3.29
CA GLY A 148 6.60 3.65 -3.09
C GLY A 148 6.45 4.72 -4.18
N ILE A 149 7.16 4.63 -5.31
CA ILE A 149 7.11 5.65 -6.36
C ILE A 149 5.71 5.73 -6.98
N GLY A 150 5.22 6.94 -7.20
CA GLY A 150 3.89 7.20 -7.73
C GLY A 150 3.64 8.70 -7.86
N GLU A 151 2.38 9.08 -8.06
CA GLU A 151 2.01 10.49 -8.09
C GLU A 151 2.30 11.18 -6.75
N ARG A 152 2.72 12.45 -6.80
CA ARG A 152 2.96 13.32 -5.63
C ARG A 152 3.97 12.70 -4.66
N THR A 153 3.54 12.28 -3.48
CA THR A 153 4.37 11.64 -2.45
C THR A 153 4.42 10.11 -2.57
N GLY A 154 3.75 9.55 -3.58
CA GLY A 154 3.86 8.15 -3.96
C GLY A 154 2.71 7.26 -3.51
N ASN A 155 2.88 5.98 -3.81
CA ASN A 155 1.98 4.88 -3.45
C ASN A 155 2.51 4.13 -2.22
N CYS A 156 1.81 3.06 -1.84
CA CYS A 156 2.31 2.13 -0.84
C CYS A 156 3.61 1.45 -1.31
N PRO A 157 4.72 1.52 -0.56
CA PRO A 157 5.95 0.83 -0.92
C PRO A 157 5.81 -0.69 -0.85
N MET A 158 6.21 -1.40 -1.90
CA MET A 158 6.11 -2.86 -1.97
C MET A 158 6.94 -3.53 -0.88
N GLU A 159 8.17 -3.06 -0.68
CA GLU A 159 9.08 -3.57 0.34
C GLU A 159 8.50 -3.43 1.76
N ALA A 160 7.80 -2.33 2.04
CA ALA A 160 7.13 -2.15 3.33
C ALA A 160 6.04 -3.20 3.54
N MET A 161 5.21 -3.47 2.52
CA MET A 161 4.13 -4.45 2.64
C MET A 161 4.63 -5.90 2.71
N VAL A 162 5.79 -6.22 2.11
CA VAL A 162 6.43 -7.54 2.26
C VAL A 162 6.87 -7.75 3.71
N ILE A 163 7.48 -6.74 4.34
CA ILE A 163 7.89 -6.80 5.75
C ILE A 163 6.67 -6.86 6.68
N GLU A 164 5.65 -6.02 6.44
CA GLU A 164 4.37 -6.07 7.18
C GLU A 164 3.72 -7.47 7.10
N TYR A 165 3.71 -8.09 5.92
CA TYR A 165 3.22 -9.47 5.78
C TYR A 165 4.01 -10.44 6.65
N ALA A 166 5.35 -10.35 6.65
CA ALA A 166 6.19 -11.22 7.47
C ALA A 166 5.92 -11.02 8.97
N GLN A 167 5.76 -9.77 9.42
CA GLN A 167 5.42 -9.45 10.81
C GLN A 167 4.03 -9.97 11.21
N LEU A 168 3.05 -9.85 10.33
CA LEU A 168 1.69 -10.35 10.58
C LEU A 168 1.59 -11.88 10.58
N ARG A 169 2.44 -12.57 9.82
CA ARG A 169 2.32 -14.02 9.57
C ARG A 169 3.40 -14.85 10.23
N GLY A 170 4.47 -14.24 10.73
CA GLY A 170 5.66 -14.93 11.21
C GLY A 170 6.42 -15.69 10.11
N THR A 171 6.14 -15.42 8.83
CA THR A 171 6.76 -16.11 7.69
C THR A 171 6.70 -15.24 6.43
N THR A 172 7.70 -15.36 5.57
CA THR A 172 7.72 -14.77 4.22
C THR A 172 7.11 -15.72 3.17
N LYS A 173 6.64 -16.90 3.59
CA LYS A 173 6.35 -18.04 2.70
C LYS A 173 7.55 -18.35 1.80
N ASN A 174 7.46 -17.95 0.53
CA ASN A 174 8.46 -18.18 -0.50
C ASN A 174 9.04 -16.86 -1.03
N MET A 175 8.72 -15.72 -0.39
CA MET A 175 9.28 -14.42 -0.79
C MET A 175 10.75 -14.36 -0.42
N LYS A 176 11.56 -13.99 -1.40
CA LYS A 176 13.00 -13.71 -1.29
C LYS A 176 13.20 -12.23 -0.97
N LEU A 177 13.46 -11.91 0.30
CA LEU A 177 13.52 -10.53 0.76
C LEU A 177 14.83 -9.84 0.34
N GLU A 178 15.88 -10.59 0.05
CA GLU A 178 17.14 -10.10 -0.51
C GLU A 178 16.94 -9.34 -1.84
N VAL A 179 15.88 -9.68 -2.60
CA VAL A 179 15.51 -9.01 -3.86
C VAL A 179 15.14 -7.54 -3.64
N ILE A 180 14.75 -7.12 -2.43
CA ILE A 180 14.51 -5.71 -2.10
C ILE A 180 15.78 -4.87 -2.34
N THR A 181 16.96 -5.42 -2.02
CA THR A 181 18.25 -4.77 -2.24
C THR A 181 18.63 -4.76 -3.71
N ASP A 182 18.36 -5.84 -4.43
CA ASP A 182 18.59 -5.92 -5.88
C ASP A 182 17.75 -4.88 -6.63
N ILE A 183 16.49 -4.71 -6.23
CA ILE A 183 15.62 -3.67 -6.78
C ILE A 183 16.21 -2.27 -6.50
N ALA A 184 16.64 -1.99 -5.27
CA ALA A 184 17.26 -0.70 -4.96
C ALA A 184 18.51 -0.44 -5.83
N ASN A 185 19.36 -1.45 -5.97
CA ASN A 185 20.57 -1.39 -6.82
C ASN A 185 20.23 -1.15 -8.29
N TYR A 186 19.21 -1.84 -8.82
CA TYR A 186 18.73 -1.65 -10.19
C TYR A 186 18.20 -0.23 -10.41
N PHE A 187 17.43 0.30 -9.45
CA PHE A 187 16.92 1.67 -9.53
C PHE A 187 18.05 2.72 -9.56
N GLU A 188 19.08 2.58 -8.73
CA GLU A 188 20.22 3.50 -8.75
C GLU A 188 21.09 3.33 -10.02
N LYS A 189 21.39 2.09 -10.42
CA LYS A 189 22.34 1.80 -11.51
C LYS A 189 21.74 1.97 -12.90
N GLU A 190 20.56 1.41 -13.12
CA GLU A 190 19.93 1.33 -14.45
C GLU A 190 18.96 2.50 -14.68
N LEU A 191 18.12 2.79 -13.69
CA LEU A 191 17.12 3.86 -13.80
C LEU A 191 17.65 5.24 -13.39
N LYS A 192 18.90 5.30 -12.88
CA LYS A 192 19.53 6.52 -12.35
C LYS A 192 18.66 7.25 -11.30
N TYR A 193 17.80 6.50 -10.62
CA TYR A 193 16.93 7.03 -9.58
C TYR A 193 17.74 7.22 -8.30
N ARG A 194 17.73 8.44 -7.75
CA ARG A 194 18.44 8.73 -6.50
C ARG A 194 17.57 8.36 -5.30
N ILE A 195 17.86 7.21 -4.69
CA ILE A 195 17.19 6.78 -3.45
C ILE A 195 17.66 7.68 -2.29
N PRO A 196 16.76 8.31 -1.52
CA PRO A 196 17.12 9.02 -0.31
C PRO A 196 17.88 8.11 0.66
N SER A 197 18.96 8.62 1.24
CA SER A 197 19.89 7.74 1.97
C SER A 197 19.29 7.05 3.20
N ARG A 198 18.20 7.59 3.76
CA ARG A 198 17.52 7.05 4.96
C ARG A 198 16.18 6.39 4.63
N THR A 199 15.89 6.11 3.36
CA THR A 199 14.68 5.36 3.00
C THR A 199 14.70 3.99 3.69
N PRO A 200 13.62 3.58 4.39
CA PRO A 200 13.55 2.28 5.05
C PRO A 200 13.90 1.13 4.10
N PHE A 201 14.64 0.14 4.59
CA PHE A 201 15.10 -1.07 3.88
C PHE A 201 16.09 -0.85 2.73
N VAL A 202 15.96 0.24 1.99
CA VAL A 202 16.68 0.44 0.72
C VAL A 202 17.75 1.53 0.76
N GLY A 203 17.67 2.48 1.68
CA GLY A 203 18.56 3.64 1.73
C GLY A 203 19.95 3.28 2.26
N ARG A 204 21.04 3.81 1.68
CA ARG A 204 22.43 3.48 2.07
C ARG A 204 22.79 3.71 3.55
N ASN A 205 22.02 4.51 4.28
CA ASN A 205 22.19 4.81 5.69
C ASN A 205 21.09 4.22 6.58
N PHE A 206 20.17 3.38 6.06
CA PHE A 206 19.04 2.87 6.85
C PHE A 206 19.51 2.00 8.02
N ASN A 207 20.59 1.26 7.83
CA ASN A 207 21.20 0.38 8.83
C ASN A 207 22.65 0.79 9.17
N ARG A 208 22.89 2.10 9.27
CA ARG A 208 24.21 2.66 9.60
C ARG A 208 24.15 3.36 10.96
N THR A 209 25.04 2.98 11.87
CA THR A 209 25.19 3.66 13.16
C THR A 209 26.45 4.54 13.22
N ARG A 210 26.46 5.53 14.11
CA ARG A 210 27.56 6.50 14.28
C ARG A 210 27.93 6.76 15.74
N ALA A 211 27.04 6.46 16.68
CA ALA A 211 27.28 6.72 18.10
C ALA A 211 28.26 5.69 18.65
N GLY A 212 29.29 6.14 19.39
CA GLY A 212 30.29 5.25 19.99
C GLY A 212 29.69 4.15 20.87
N ILE A 213 28.63 4.47 21.61
CA ILE A 213 27.88 3.50 22.44
C ILE A 213 27.15 2.44 21.59
N HIS A 214 26.67 2.79 20.40
CA HIS A 214 26.01 1.84 19.52
C HIS A 214 27.03 0.92 18.85
N ALA A 215 28.20 1.45 18.49
CA ALA A 215 29.30 0.66 17.94
C ALA A 215 29.85 -0.35 18.96
N ASP A 216 30.01 0.06 20.22
CA ASP A 216 30.39 -0.84 21.31
C ASP A 216 29.35 -1.95 21.54
N GLY A 217 28.05 -1.62 21.47
CA GLY A 217 27.00 -2.63 21.55
C GLY A 217 27.05 -3.63 20.39
N ILE A 218 27.20 -3.17 19.15
CA ILE A 218 27.31 -4.06 17.97
C ILE A 218 28.52 -4.99 18.06
N LEU A 219 29.65 -4.51 18.60
CA LEU A 219 30.84 -5.34 18.82
C LEU A 219 30.59 -6.49 19.80
N LYS A 220 29.72 -6.27 20.79
CA LYS A 220 29.39 -7.28 21.80
C LYS A 220 28.36 -8.27 21.26
N ASP A 221 27.31 -7.73 20.67
CA ASP A 221 26.23 -8.47 20.05
C ASP A 221 25.49 -7.54 19.08
N GLU A 222 25.49 -7.92 17.79
CA GLU A 222 24.85 -7.15 16.74
C GLU A 222 23.36 -6.90 17.02
N GLU A 223 22.66 -7.85 17.66
CA GLU A 223 21.23 -7.74 17.97
C GLU A 223 20.89 -6.58 18.92
N ILE A 224 21.86 -6.07 19.69
CA ILE A 224 21.62 -4.96 20.65
C ILE A 224 21.19 -3.68 19.94
N TYR A 225 21.76 -3.41 18.75
CA TYR A 225 21.49 -2.18 18.00
C TYR A 225 21.17 -2.39 16.52
N ASN A 226 21.09 -3.65 16.06
CA ASN A 226 20.56 -3.95 14.74
C ASN A 226 19.04 -3.95 14.78
N ILE A 227 18.43 -3.28 13.81
CA ILE A 227 16.96 -3.13 13.76
C ILE A 227 16.24 -4.48 13.51
N PHE A 228 16.93 -5.41 12.85
CA PHE A 228 16.64 -6.83 12.63
C PHE A 228 17.84 -7.42 11.88
N ASP A 229 17.94 -8.75 11.72
CA ASP A 229 19.03 -9.40 10.94
C ASP A 229 18.98 -9.02 9.45
N THR A 230 19.54 -7.86 9.13
CA THR A 230 19.51 -7.17 7.84
C THR A 230 20.45 -7.80 6.82
N GLU A 231 21.55 -8.42 7.28
CA GLU A 231 22.42 -9.21 6.41
C GLU A 231 21.67 -10.42 5.88
N ARG A 232 21.05 -11.21 6.75
CA ARG A 232 20.29 -12.38 6.33
C ARG A 232 19.03 -12.03 5.55
N ILE A 233 18.28 -11.02 6.00
CA ILE A 233 16.95 -10.70 5.44
C ILE A 233 17.07 -9.89 4.15
N LEU A 234 18.02 -8.97 4.06
CA LEU A 234 18.14 -8.03 2.94
C LEU A 234 19.46 -8.15 2.17
N ASN A 235 20.42 -8.96 2.60
CA ASN A 235 21.79 -8.93 2.09
C ASN A 235 22.44 -7.55 2.27
N ARG A 236 22.20 -6.92 3.43
CA ARG A 236 22.73 -5.58 3.78
C ARG A 236 23.25 -5.57 5.22
N PRO A 237 24.55 -5.79 5.44
CA PRO A 237 25.11 -5.82 6.78
C PRO A 237 25.03 -4.45 7.47
N VAL A 238 25.08 -4.47 8.81
CA VAL A 238 25.20 -3.26 9.63
C VAL A 238 26.50 -2.55 9.28
N VAL A 239 26.44 -1.21 9.21
CA VAL A 239 27.64 -0.40 8.96
C VAL A 239 27.89 0.54 10.13
N VAL A 240 29.08 0.47 10.72
CA VAL A 240 29.57 1.49 11.67
C VAL A 240 30.32 2.56 10.88
N ALA A 241 29.93 3.82 11.04
CA ALA A 241 30.60 4.95 10.42
C ALA A 241 31.34 5.81 11.45
N VAL A 242 32.57 6.20 11.11
CA VAL A 242 33.43 7.07 11.92
C VAL A 242 33.15 8.54 11.62
N GLY A 243 33.06 9.37 12.65
CA GLY A 243 32.90 10.82 12.57
C GLY A 243 33.17 11.51 13.91
N SER A 244 32.85 12.80 14.03
CA SER A 244 33.14 13.62 15.23
C SER A 244 32.46 13.16 16.53
N HIS A 245 31.57 12.17 16.46
CA HIS A 245 30.84 11.60 17.60
C HIS A 245 31.22 10.14 17.85
N SER A 246 32.25 9.62 17.17
CA SER A 246 32.71 8.25 17.32
C SER A 246 33.64 8.13 18.53
N GLY A 247 33.38 7.12 19.37
CA GLY A 247 34.30 6.70 20.42
C GLY A 247 35.33 5.69 19.89
N LEU A 248 36.26 5.27 20.75
CA LEU A 248 37.31 4.29 20.44
C LEU A 248 36.76 3.00 19.82
N ALA A 249 35.66 2.47 20.36
CA ALA A 249 34.98 1.28 19.82
C ALA A 249 34.52 1.47 18.36
N GLY A 250 34.03 2.66 18.01
CA GLY A 250 33.63 2.97 16.64
C GLY A 250 34.79 3.03 15.65
N ILE A 251 35.99 3.42 16.11
CA ILE A 251 37.21 3.38 15.31
C ILE A 251 37.70 1.94 15.17
N ALA A 252 37.64 1.14 16.24
CA ALA A 252 38.06 -0.25 16.24
C ALA A 252 37.23 -1.15 15.30
N VAL A 253 35.91 -0.92 15.19
CA VAL A 253 35.06 -1.61 14.19
C VAL A 253 35.42 -1.23 12.75
N TRP A 254 35.91 0.00 12.57
CA TRP A 254 36.15 0.56 11.24
C TRP A 254 37.49 0.13 10.63
N ILE A 255 38.50 -0.13 11.47
CA ILE A 255 39.81 -0.68 11.09
C ILE A 255 39.67 -2.17 10.78
#